data_AF-A0A2V9ZMN7-F1
#
_entry.id   AF-A0A2V9ZMN7-F1
#
_cell.length_a   1.000
_cell.length_b   1.000
_cell.length_c   1.000
_cell.angle_alpha   90.00
_cell.angle_beta   90.00
_cell.angle_gamma   90.00
#
_symmetry.space_group_name_H-M   'P 1'
#
loop_
_entity.id
_entity.type
_entity.pdbx_description
1 polymer ?
#
loop_
_entity_poly.entity_id
_entity_poly.type
_entity_poly.pdbx_seq_one_letter_code
_entity_poly.pdbx_strand_id
1 'polypeptide(L)'
;YTERTLDFLHQLHREPQNKGCVGAVIQSYMRRAESDIEKLLADGIRIRLCKGAYKEPPEIAFQKKSEVDANYIKLMKILMKSGIYHGLATHDESIIKEAKAFAQRESIPRDAFEFQMLHGIRRDLQQSLVRDGWRMRVYVPFGTEWYPYLMRRLAERPANVLFIARNLLRA
;
A
#
# COMPACT_ATOMS: atom_id res chain seq x y z
N TYR A 1 -15.16 5.44 -8.89
CA TYR A 1 -14.06 5.26 -9.86
C TYR A 1 -13.44 3.87 -9.85
N THR A 2 -13.43 3.14 -8.72
CA THR A 2 -12.76 1.84 -8.59
C THR A 2 -13.06 0.87 -9.73
N GLU A 3 -14.34 0.57 -10.00
CA GLU A 3 -14.73 -0.36 -11.09
C GLU A 3 -14.15 0.07 -12.43
N ARG A 4 -14.42 1.32 -12.84
CA ARG A 4 -13.94 1.89 -14.10
C ARG A 4 -12.42 1.80 -14.25
N THR A 5 -11.67 2.00 -13.16
CA THR A 5 -10.21 1.89 -13.18
C THR A 5 -9.75 0.44 -13.36
N LEU A 6 -10.40 -0.51 -12.69
CA LEU A 6 -10.06 -1.93 -12.80
C LEU A 6 -10.45 -2.48 -14.18
N ASP A 7 -11.61 -2.10 -14.72
CA ASP A 7 -12.03 -2.47 -16.09
C ASP A 7 -11.01 -2.00 -17.13
N PHE A 8 -10.58 -0.74 -17.01
CA PHE A 8 -9.56 -0.18 -17.90
C PHE A 8 -8.21 -0.89 -17.75
N LEU A 9 -7.82 -1.24 -16.53
CA LEU A 9 -6.61 -2.03 -16.28
C LEU A 9 -6.68 -3.41 -16.96
N HIS A 10 -7.80 -4.12 -16.84
CA HIS A 10 -7.98 -5.42 -17.49
C HIS A 10 -7.89 -5.29 -19.01
N GLN A 11 -8.47 -4.24 -19.60
CA GLN A 11 -8.32 -3.95 -21.03
C GLN A 11 -6.85 -3.72 -21.41
N LEU A 12 -6.13 -2.88 -20.67
CA LEU A 12 -4.71 -2.62 -20.92
C LEU A 12 -3.85 -3.86 -20.76
N HIS A 13 -4.15 -4.74 -19.80
CA HIS A 13 -3.34 -5.93 -19.54
C HIS A 13 -3.49 -7.02 -20.61
N ARG A 14 -4.62 -7.07 -21.33
CA ARG A 14 -4.85 -8.02 -22.42
C ARG A 14 -3.94 -7.79 -23.62
N GLU A 15 -3.43 -6.58 -23.79
CA GLU A 15 -2.46 -6.23 -24.80
C GLU A 15 -1.09 -6.87 -24.49
N PRO A 16 -0.55 -7.75 -25.35
CA PRO A 16 0.69 -8.51 -25.06
C PRO A 16 1.89 -7.63 -24.66
N GLN A 17 2.02 -6.46 -25.26
CA GLN A 17 3.07 -5.47 -24.99
C GLN A 17 3.03 -4.88 -23.57
N ASN A 18 1.88 -4.98 -22.90
CA ASN A 18 1.68 -4.42 -21.56
C ASN A 18 1.83 -5.48 -20.45
N LYS A 19 1.98 -6.76 -20.83
CA LYS A 19 2.07 -7.88 -19.88
C LYS A 19 3.26 -7.69 -18.94
N GLY A 20 3.00 -7.70 -17.63
CA GLY A 20 4.00 -7.48 -16.58
C GLY A 20 4.39 -6.00 -16.34
N CYS A 21 3.99 -5.08 -17.21
CA CYS A 21 4.33 -3.66 -17.10
C CYS A 21 3.27 -2.86 -16.32
N VAL A 22 2.01 -3.28 -16.37
CA VAL A 22 0.88 -2.59 -15.74
C VAL A 22 0.39 -3.36 -14.51
N GLY A 23 -0.07 -2.65 -13.48
CA GLY A 23 -0.59 -3.23 -12.24
C GLY A 23 -1.62 -2.33 -11.56
N ALA A 24 -2.25 -2.84 -10.50
CA ALA A 24 -3.30 -2.13 -9.76
C ALA A 24 -2.82 -1.63 -8.39
N VAL A 25 -3.57 -0.69 -7.82
CA VAL A 25 -3.56 -0.42 -6.38
C VAL A 25 -4.87 -0.92 -5.79
N ILE A 26 -4.80 -1.74 -4.74
CA ILE A 26 -5.97 -2.19 -3.97
C ILE A 26 -5.88 -1.63 -2.55
N GLN A 27 -7.02 -1.20 -2.03
CA GLN A 27 -7.15 -0.53 -0.75
C GLN A 27 -7.84 -1.47 0.26
N SER A 28 -7.13 -1.88 1.32
CA SER A 28 -7.61 -2.87 2.28
C SER A 28 -8.80 -2.41 3.12
N TYR A 29 -9.07 -1.10 3.19
CA TYR A 29 -10.27 -0.59 3.86
C TYR A 29 -11.57 -0.85 3.08
N MET A 30 -11.51 -1.21 1.79
CA MET A 30 -12.70 -1.45 0.99
C MET A 30 -13.23 -2.86 1.23
N ARG A 31 -14.54 -2.99 1.41
CA ARG A 31 -15.19 -4.30 1.61
C ARG A 31 -15.04 -5.21 0.39
N ARG A 32 -14.95 -4.64 -0.81
CA ARG A 32 -14.76 -5.34 -2.09
C ARG A 32 -13.32 -5.80 -2.39
N ALA A 33 -12.35 -5.39 -1.58
CA ALA A 33 -10.92 -5.53 -1.91
C ALA A 33 -10.45 -6.97 -2.15
N GLU A 34 -11.02 -7.93 -1.42
CA GLU A 34 -10.67 -9.35 -1.58
C GLU A 34 -11.12 -9.89 -2.94
N SER A 35 -12.39 -9.66 -3.31
CA SER A 35 -12.91 -10.08 -4.61
C SER A 35 -12.16 -9.42 -5.77
N ASP A 36 -11.78 -8.14 -5.62
CA ASP A 36 -10.97 -7.46 -6.63
C ASP A 36 -9.56 -8.08 -6.74
N ILE A 37 -8.94 -8.47 -5.62
CA ILE A 37 -7.64 -9.17 -5.62
C ILE A 37 -7.76 -10.52 -6.34
N GLU A 38 -8.78 -11.31 -6.05
CA GLU A 38 -8.96 -12.63 -6.68
C GLU A 38 -9.05 -12.51 -8.21
N LYS A 39 -9.81 -11.54 -8.72
CA LYS A 39 -9.92 -11.27 -10.17
C LYS A 39 -8.58 -10.84 -10.79
N LEU A 40 -7.85 -9.96 -10.12
CA LEU A 40 -6.55 -9.49 -10.61
C LEU A 40 -5.49 -10.60 -10.59
N LEU A 41 -5.51 -11.47 -9.57
CA LEU A 41 -4.61 -12.62 -9.48
C LEU A 41 -4.91 -13.66 -10.56
N ALA A 42 -6.19 -13.89 -10.90
CA ALA A 42 -6.58 -14.78 -12.00
C ALA A 42 -5.97 -14.37 -13.34
N ASP A 43 -5.79 -13.06 -13.56
CA ASP A 43 -5.15 -12.50 -14.75
C ASP A 43 -3.62 -12.38 -14.63
N GLY A 44 -3.01 -12.75 -13.51
CA GLY A 44 -1.57 -12.61 -13.29
C GLY A 44 -1.12 -11.16 -13.04
N ILE A 45 -2.03 -10.27 -12.64
CA ILE A 45 -1.76 -8.84 -12.51
C ILE A 45 -1.13 -8.53 -11.15
N ARG A 46 -0.01 -7.79 -11.17
CA ARG A 46 0.65 -7.32 -9.94
C ARG A 46 -0.16 -6.25 -9.21
N ILE A 47 -0.17 -6.33 -7.88
CA ILE A 47 -0.95 -5.44 -7.02
C ILE A 47 -0.02 -4.72 -6.03
N ARG A 48 -0.27 -3.41 -5.87
CA ARG A 48 0.19 -2.63 -4.72
C ARG A 48 -0.94 -2.58 -3.69
N LEU A 49 -0.75 -3.17 -2.53
CA LEU A 49 -1.71 -3.13 -1.42
C LEU A 49 -1.43 -1.92 -0.54
N CYS A 50 -2.45 -1.10 -0.26
CA CYS A 50 -2.40 -0.01 0.71
C CYS A 50 -3.65 -0.06 1.63
N LYS A 51 -3.70 0.76 2.69
CA LYS A 51 -4.91 0.82 3.54
C LYS A 51 -6.07 1.53 2.86
N GLY A 52 -5.81 2.74 2.36
CA GLY A 52 -6.83 3.67 1.86
C GLY A 52 -6.44 5.09 2.24
N ALA A 53 -6.86 6.09 1.46
CA ALA A 53 -6.45 7.49 1.65
C ALA A 53 -7.62 8.48 1.60
N TYR A 54 -8.84 8.00 1.43
CA TYR A 54 -10.04 8.82 1.27
C TYR A 54 -11.02 8.56 2.40
N LYS A 55 -11.96 9.47 2.60
CA LYS A 55 -13.07 9.30 3.54
C LYS A 55 -14.23 8.68 2.79
N GLU A 56 -14.45 7.39 2.99
CA GLU A 56 -15.50 6.61 2.34
C GLU A 56 -16.60 6.22 3.35
N PRO A 57 -17.84 6.05 2.90
CA PRO A 57 -18.96 5.74 3.79
C PRO A 57 -18.93 4.26 4.25
N PRO A 58 -19.53 3.92 5.40
CA PRO A 58 -19.40 2.62 6.07
C PRO A 58 -19.95 1.42 5.28
N GLU A 59 -20.85 1.69 4.33
CA GLU A 59 -21.46 0.69 3.44
C GLU A 59 -20.42 0.07 2.51
N ILE A 60 -19.38 0.82 2.14
CA ILE A 60 -18.36 0.37 1.19
C ILE A 60 -16.96 0.22 1.82
N ALA A 61 -16.71 0.86 2.96
CA ALA A 61 -15.41 0.83 3.63
C ALA A 61 -15.50 0.55 5.15
N PHE A 62 -14.55 -0.24 5.64
CA PHE A 62 -14.33 -0.43 7.08
C PHE A 62 -13.93 0.89 7.74
N GLN A 63 -14.58 1.21 8.86
CA GLN A 63 -14.36 2.48 9.57
C GLN A 63 -13.38 2.32 10.73
N LYS A 64 -13.35 1.14 11.38
CA LYS A 64 -12.45 0.91 12.51
C LYS A 64 -11.06 0.56 11.99
N LYS A 65 -10.05 1.22 12.53
CA LYS A 65 -8.64 0.93 12.21
C LYS A 65 -8.29 -0.56 12.36
N SER A 66 -8.79 -1.22 13.41
CA SER A 66 -8.56 -2.65 13.65
C SER A 66 -9.13 -3.53 12.53
N GLU A 67 -10.29 -3.20 11.97
CA GLU A 67 -10.87 -3.93 10.84
C GLU A 67 -10.05 -3.72 9.57
N VAL A 68 -9.60 -2.48 9.31
CA VAL A 68 -8.74 -2.16 8.16
C VAL A 68 -7.39 -2.89 8.24
N ASP A 69 -6.79 -2.94 9.43
CA ASP A 69 -5.52 -3.61 9.67
C ASP A 69 -5.66 -5.14 9.55
N ALA A 70 -6.72 -5.71 10.13
CA ALA A 70 -7.03 -7.13 10.00
C ALA A 70 -7.24 -7.52 8.53
N ASN A 71 -7.99 -6.72 7.78
CA ASN A 71 -8.19 -6.97 6.36
C ASN A 71 -6.90 -6.78 5.56
N TYR A 72 -6.06 -5.79 5.88
CA TYR A 72 -4.75 -5.64 5.25
C TYR A 72 -3.91 -6.91 5.43
N ILE A 73 -3.81 -7.44 6.65
CA ILE A 73 -3.03 -8.65 6.95
C ILE A 73 -3.60 -9.85 6.18
N LYS A 74 -4.93 -10.00 6.12
CA LYS A 74 -5.59 -11.05 5.33
C LYS A 74 -5.18 -10.98 3.86
N LEU A 75 -5.39 -9.82 3.23
CA LEU A 75 -5.10 -9.61 1.81
C LEU A 75 -3.61 -9.73 1.48
N MET A 76 -2.75 -9.22 2.36
CA MET A 76 -1.30 -9.35 2.25
C MET A 76 -0.87 -10.82 2.16
N LYS A 77 -1.45 -11.69 3.00
CA LYS A 77 -1.13 -13.13 3.01
C LYS A 77 -1.57 -13.81 1.71
N ILE A 78 -2.74 -13.45 1.17
CA ILE A 78 -3.23 -13.93 -0.14
C ILE A 78 -2.22 -13.55 -1.23
N LEU A 79 -1.84 -12.27 -1.28
CA LEU A 79 -0.90 -11.75 -2.27
C LEU A 79 0.46 -12.44 -2.16
N MET A 80 1.04 -12.55 -0.97
CA MET A 80 2.35 -13.16 -0.74
C MET A 80 2.41 -14.64 -1.18
N LYS A 81 1.29 -15.36 -1.13
CA LYS A 81 1.20 -16.77 -1.56
C LYS A 81 0.94 -16.95 -3.06
N SER A 82 0.62 -15.89 -3.79
CA SER A 82 0.21 -15.98 -5.20
C SER A 82 1.33 -16.35 -6.18
N GLY A 83 2.60 -16.18 -5.78
CA GLY A 83 3.75 -16.32 -6.68
C GLY A 83 3.96 -15.12 -7.62
N ILE A 84 3.14 -14.08 -7.54
CA ILE A 84 3.28 -12.85 -8.33
C ILE A 84 3.98 -11.78 -7.49
N TYR A 85 4.90 -11.03 -8.12
CA TYR A 85 5.63 -9.97 -7.44
C TYR A 85 4.74 -8.77 -7.11
N HIS A 86 4.52 -8.53 -5.82
CA HIS A 86 3.60 -7.52 -5.31
C HIS A 86 4.28 -6.46 -4.42
N GLY A 87 3.61 -5.32 -4.27
CA GLY A 87 4.04 -4.23 -3.41
C GLY A 87 3.20 -4.10 -2.14
N LEU A 88 3.82 -4.20 -0.97
CA LEU A 88 3.17 -3.99 0.33
C LEU A 88 3.40 -2.56 0.80
N ALA A 89 2.46 -1.66 0.54
CA ALA A 89 2.59 -0.24 0.84
C ALA A 89 2.06 0.12 2.23
N THR A 90 2.97 0.16 3.22
CA THR A 90 2.65 0.49 4.61
C THR A 90 3.87 1.03 5.36
N HIS A 91 3.64 1.89 6.35
CA HIS A 91 4.62 2.30 7.36
C HIS A 91 4.34 1.69 8.73
N ASP A 92 3.34 0.82 8.83
CA ASP A 92 2.90 0.21 10.07
C ASP A 92 3.84 -0.96 10.43
N GLU A 93 4.62 -0.78 11.49
CA GLU A 93 5.61 -1.75 11.94
C GLU A 93 5.00 -3.09 12.35
N SER A 94 3.77 -3.08 12.87
CA SER A 94 3.09 -4.31 13.26
C SER A 94 2.77 -5.19 12.05
N ILE A 95 2.29 -4.57 10.97
CA ILE A 95 2.00 -5.22 9.70
C ILE A 95 3.29 -5.71 9.05
N ILE A 96 4.36 -4.90 9.08
CA ILE A 96 5.66 -5.28 8.54
C ILE A 96 6.23 -6.48 9.30
N LYS A 97 6.13 -6.49 10.63
CA LYS A 97 6.56 -7.63 11.45
C LYS A 97 5.79 -8.89 11.10
N GLU A 98 4.46 -8.81 10.92
CA GLU A 98 3.65 -9.95 10.51
C GLU A 98 4.00 -10.43 9.08
N ALA A 99 4.27 -9.52 8.15
CA ALA A 99 4.73 -9.87 6.80
C ALA A 99 6.05 -10.66 6.84
N LYS A 100 7.04 -10.18 7.60
CA LYS A 100 8.33 -10.87 7.78
C LYS A 100 8.13 -12.26 8.40
N ALA A 101 7.33 -12.35 9.47
CA ALA A 101 7.05 -13.61 10.16
C ALA A 101 6.30 -14.60 9.27
N PHE A 102 5.31 -14.13 8.50
CA PHE A 102 4.57 -14.97 7.56
C PHE A 102 5.45 -15.47 6.42
N ALA A 103 6.30 -14.61 5.84
CA ALA A 103 7.24 -15.02 4.82
C ALA A 103 8.20 -16.11 5.32
N GLN A 104 8.70 -15.99 6.56
CA GLN A 104 9.54 -17.01 7.17
C GLN A 104 8.78 -18.34 7.37
N ARG A 105 7.54 -18.30 7.89
CA ARG A 105 6.73 -19.51 8.11
C ARG A 105 6.41 -20.25 6.82
N GLU A 106 6.08 -19.52 5.76
CA GLU A 106 5.71 -20.10 4.46
C GLU A 106 6.93 -20.30 3.54
N SER A 107 8.16 -20.07 4.02
CA SER A 107 9.40 -20.15 3.22
C SER A 107 9.38 -19.28 1.95
N ILE A 108 8.75 -18.10 2.01
CA ILE A 108 8.67 -17.14 0.90
C ILE A 108 9.98 -16.34 0.84
N PRO A 109 10.68 -16.30 -0.32
CA PRO A 109 11.90 -15.53 -0.48
C PRO A 109 11.72 -14.04 -0.20
N ARG A 110 12.76 -13.39 0.33
CA ARG A 110 12.73 -11.95 0.67
C ARG A 110 12.59 -11.03 -0.54
N ASP A 111 12.85 -11.56 -1.73
CA ASP A 111 12.74 -10.89 -3.02
C ASP A 111 11.50 -11.33 -3.82
N ALA A 112 10.59 -12.11 -3.24
CA ALA A 112 9.31 -12.45 -3.87
C ALA A 112 8.29 -11.30 -3.83
N PHE A 113 8.51 -10.30 -2.97
CA PHE A 113 7.70 -9.08 -2.88
C PHE A 113 8.58 -7.91 -2.43
N GLU A 114 8.03 -6.70 -2.44
CA GLU A 114 8.68 -5.52 -1.87
C GLU A 114 7.79 -4.80 -0.86
N PHE A 115 8.41 -4.21 0.15
CA PHE A 115 7.77 -3.15 0.90
C PHE A 115 7.76 -1.87 0.07
N GLN A 116 6.76 -1.02 0.27
CA GLN A 116 6.71 0.30 -0.34
C GLN A 116 6.38 1.39 0.68
N MET A 117 7.12 2.49 0.62
CA MET A 117 6.94 3.62 1.55
C MET A 117 7.00 4.96 0.82
N LEU A 118 6.41 5.99 1.42
CA LEU A 118 6.46 7.35 0.91
C LEU A 118 7.83 7.99 1.18
N HIS A 119 8.29 8.80 0.23
CA HIS A 119 9.49 9.61 0.40
C HIS A 119 9.39 10.52 1.65
N GLY A 120 10.49 10.61 2.40
CA GLY A 120 10.56 11.46 3.60
C GLY A 120 9.95 10.86 4.88
N ILE A 121 9.25 9.73 4.82
CA ILE A 121 8.55 9.14 5.96
C ILE A 121 9.20 7.85 6.44
N ARG A 122 9.57 7.79 7.73
CA ARG A 122 10.19 6.62 8.38
C ARG A 122 11.43 6.10 7.63
N ARG A 123 12.37 7.02 7.34
CA ARG A 123 13.64 6.71 6.65
C ARG A 123 14.46 5.66 7.42
N ASP A 124 14.38 5.68 8.75
CA ASP A 124 14.92 4.67 9.66
C ASP A 124 14.45 3.26 9.29
N LEU A 125 13.13 3.09 9.11
CA LEU A 125 12.51 1.82 8.81
C LEU A 125 12.83 1.36 7.38
N GLN A 126 12.85 2.29 6.41
CA GLN A 126 13.26 2.01 5.03
C GLN A 126 14.68 1.42 4.98
N GLN A 127 15.63 2.07 5.66
CA GLN A 127 17.02 1.60 5.72
C GLN A 127 17.14 0.28 6.47
N SER A 128 16.39 0.09 7.56
CA SER A 128 16.38 -1.17 8.30
C SER A 128 15.91 -2.34 7.44
N LEU A 129 14.84 -2.15 6.65
CA LEU A 129 14.32 -3.19 5.76
C LEU A 129 15.35 -3.61 4.71
N VAL A 130 16.07 -2.65 4.12
CA VAL A 130 17.13 -2.93 3.14
C VAL A 130 18.30 -3.67 3.79
N ARG A 131 18.74 -3.25 4.99
CA ARG A 131 19.81 -3.96 5.74
C ARG A 131 19.41 -5.40 6.08
N ASP A 132 18.14 -5.63 6.39
CA ASP A 132 17.56 -6.95 6.63
C ASP A 132 17.40 -7.79 5.33
N GLY A 133 17.79 -7.26 4.17
CA GLY A 133 17.73 -7.95 2.88
C GLY A 133 16.34 -7.98 2.22
N TRP A 134 15.41 -7.13 2.65
CA TRP A 134 14.10 -7.00 2.00
C TRP A 134 14.13 -6.01 0.85
N ARG A 135 13.33 -6.27 -0.19
CA ARG A 135 13.12 -5.30 -1.28
C ARG A 135 12.30 -4.11 -0.78
N MET A 136 12.71 -2.92 -1.20
CA MET A 136 12.14 -1.65 -0.76
C MET A 136 12.01 -0.71 -1.96
N ARG A 137 10.80 -0.19 -2.19
CA ARG A 137 10.54 0.89 -3.14
C ARG A 137 10.02 2.14 -2.44
N VAL A 138 10.56 3.30 -2.80
CA VAL A 138 10.11 4.59 -2.28
C VAL A 138 9.25 5.30 -3.32
N TYR A 139 8.05 5.73 -2.92
CA TYR A 139 7.17 6.58 -3.73
C TYR A 139 7.64 8.02 -3.64
N VAL A 140 8.20 8.53 -4.75
CA VAL A 140 8.79 9.87 -4.86
C VAL A 140 7.89 10.75 -5.74
N PRO A 141 7.03 11.61 -5.14
CA PRO A 141 6.31 12.61 -5.91
C PRO A 141 7.26 13.74 -6.35
N PHE A 142 7.01 14.32 -7.52
CA PHE A 142 7.71 15.49 -8.05
C PHE A 142 6.73 16.36 -8.86
N GLY A 143 7.04 17.65 -9.03
CA GLY A 143 6.21 18.61 -9.75
C GLY A 143 5.90 19.88 -8.95
N THR A 144 5.35 20.89 -9.63
CA THR A 144 5.04 22.22 -9.05
C THR A 144 3.80 22.21 -8.15
N GLU A 145 2.85 21.30 -8.39
CA GLU A 145 1.59 21.15 -7.63
C GLU A 145 1.77 20.34 -6.34
N TRP A 146 2.76 20.71 -5.51
CA TRP A 146 3.15 19.95 -4.31
C TRP A 146 2.24 20.20 -3.10
N TYR A 147 1.55 21.34 -3.04
CA TYR A 147 0.79 21.77 -1.87
C TYR A 147 -0.34 20.80 -1.47
N PRO A 148 -1.20 20.31 -2.38
CA PRO A 148 -2.24 19.34 -2.01
C PRO A 148 -1.67 18.02 -1.48
N TYR A 149 -0.53 17.57 -2.01
CA TYR A 149 0.16 16.38 -1.54
C TYR A 149 0.68 16.58 -0.10
N LEU A 150 1.32 17.71 0.17
CA LEU A 150 1.80 18.05 1.52
C LEU A 150 0.64 18.13 2.52
N MET A 151 -0.46 18.80 2.16
CA MET A 151 -1.61 18.95 3.05
C MET A 151 -2.23 17.60 3.45
N ARG A 152 -2.31 16.64 2.52
CA ARG A 152 -2.76 15.27 2.86
C ARG A 152 -1.78 14.58 3.81
N ARG A 153 -0.48 14.74 3.60
CA ARG A 153 0.56 14.15 4.48
C ARG A 153 0.53 14.73 5.89
N LEU A 154 0.16 16.01 6.04
CA LEU A 154 -0.06 16.63 7.34
C LEU A 154 -1.32 16.08 8.00
N ALA A 155 -2.44 16.00 7.27
CA ALA A 155 -3.72 15.50 7.80
C ALA A 155 -3.66 14.02 8.25
N GLU A 156 -2.82 13.19 7.62
CA GLU A 156 -2.64 11.79 7.98
C GLU A 156 -1.91 11.56 9.32
N ARG A 157 -1.31 12.60 9.92
CA ARG A 157 -0.62 12.51 11.22
C ARG A 157 -1.00 13.68 12.13
N PRO A 158 -1.87 13.47 13.14
CA PRO A 158 -2.24 14.50 14.11
C PRO A 158 -1.04 15.15 14.80
N ALA A 159 0.01 14.36 15.07
CA ALA A 159 1.26 14.84 15.67
C ALA A 159 2.00 15.88 14.80
N ASN A 160 1.90 15.81 13.47
CA ASN A 160 2.52 16.77 12.56
C ASN A 160 1.77 18.11 12.57
N VAL A 161 0.44 18.06 12.65
CA VAL A 161 -0.42 19.26 12.77
C VAL A 161 -0.16 19.97 14.10
N LEU A 162 -0.10 19.22 15.20
CA LEU A 162 0.21 19.76 16.53
C LEU A 162 1.61 20.37 16.61
N PHE A 163 2.60 19.75 15.95
CA PHE A 163 3.98 20.24 15.91
C PHE A 163 4.11 21.57 15.16
N ILE A 164 3.43 21.72 14.01
CA ILE A 164 3.43 22.98 13.25
C ILE A 164 2.70 24.09 14.01
N ALA A 165 1.53 23.78 14.60
CA ALA A 165 0.78 24.75 15.40
C ALA A 165 1.59 25.25 16.61
N ARG A 166 2.34 24.37 17.28
CA ARG A 166 3.24 24.75 18.38
C ARG A 166 4.41 25.65 17.95
N ASN A 167 4.90 25.52 16.72
CA ASN A 167 5.98 26.37 16.22
C ASN A 167 5.46 27.74 15.75
N LEU A 168 4.24 27.82 15.22
CA LEU A 168 3.62 29.10 14.85
C LEU A 168 3.20 29.94 16.06
N LEU A 169 2.89 29.32 17.21
CA LEU A 169 2.62 30.03 18.47
C LEU A 169 3.89 30.44 19.23
N ARG A 170 5.08 30.09 18.73
CA ARG A 170 6.39 30.46 19.29
C ARG A 170 7.14 31.45 18.40
N ALA A 171 6.56 31.85 17.26
CA ALA A 171 7.01 32.95 16.41
C ALA A 171 6.11 34.17 16.68
#